data_AF-A0A936MDL4-F1
#
_entry.id   AF-A0A936MDL4-F1
#
_cell.length_a   1.000
_cell.length_b   1.000
_cell.length_c   1.000
_cell.angle_alpha   90.00
_cell.angle_beta   90.00
_cell.angle_gamma   90.00
#
_symmetry.space_group_name_H-M   'P 1'
#
loop_
_entity.id
_entity.type
_entity.pdbx_description
1 polymer ?
#
loop_
_entity_poly.entity_id
_entity_poly.type
_entity_poly.pdbx_seq_one_letter_code
_entity_poly.pdbx_strand_id
1 'polypeptide(L)' 'MSTDLHQLTQRAIKLHTGKLGAQQPAADLSGPATAGGLDHIRLRNLGGVLVAVYRVLPITRTLKRLKRWVETVEDEEQ' A
#
# COMPACT_ATOMS: atom_id res chain seq x y z
N MET A 1 -14.03 16.83 -1.12
CA MET A 1 -12.58 16.62 -0.97
C MET A 1 -12.32 15.13 -0.91
N SER A 2 -12.23 14.47 -2.07
CA SER A 2 -11.78 13.06 -2.11
C SER A 2 -10.31 13.09 -1.71
N THR A 3 -9.96 12.52 -0.55
CA THR A 3 -8.57 12.36 -0.16
C THR A 3 -7.88 11.59 -1.27
N ASP A 4 -7.06 12.30 -2.05
CA ASP A 4 -6.59 11.88 -3.35
C ASP A 4 -5.83 10.55 -3.21
N LEU A 5 -6.19 9.57 -4.03
CA LEU A 5 -5.55 8.25 -4.03
C LEU A 5 -4.04 8.35 -4.23
N HIS A 6 -3.58 9.40 -4.93
CA HIS A 6 -2.18 9.75 -5.05
C HIS A 6 -1.54 10.10 -3.70
N GLN A 7 -2.19 10.92 -2.88
CA GLN A 7 -1.68 11.26 -1.54
C GLN A 7 -1.61 10.04 -0.62
N LEU A 8 -2.59 9.13 -0.71
CA LEU A 8 -2.56 7.87 0.04
C LEU A 8 -1.40 6.97 -0.42
N THR A 9 -1.12 6.92 -1.72
CA THR A 9 0.01 6.16 -2.28
C THR A 9 1.35 6.71 -1.78
N GLN A 10 1.55 8.03 -1.84
CA GLN A 10 2.76 8.68 -1.32
C GLN A 10 2.93 8.46 0.19
N ARG A 11 1.84 8.51 0.97
CA ARG A 11 1.87 8.19 2.40
C ARG A 11 2.24 6.73 2.66
N ALA A 12 1.72 5.79 1.87
CA ALA A 12 2.07 4.37 1.99
C ALA A 12 3.56 4.14 1.70
N ILE A 13 4.10 4.78 0.66
CA ILE A 13 5.53 4.73 0.32
C ILE A 13 6.36 5.24 1.50
N LYS A 14 6.05 6.44 2.02
CA LYS A 14 6.76 7.02 3.17
C LYS A 14 6.70 6.13 4.42
N LEU A 15 5.55 5.51 4.69
CA LEU A 15 5.39 4.57 5.80
C LEU A 15 6.20 3.29 5.60
N HIS A 16 6.41 2.86 4.36
CA HIS A 16 7.19 1.68 4.02
C HIS A 16 8.68 1.94 4.13
N THR A 17 9.17 3.02 3.51
CA THR A 17 10.59 3.40 3.45
C THR A 17 11.13 3.94 4.77
N GLY A 18 10.26 4.40 5.68
CA GLY A 18 10.64 4.77 7.05
C GLY A 18 11.09 3.59 7.92
N LYS A 19 11.03 2.34 7.42
CA LYS A 19 11.55 1.15 8.10
C LYS A 19 12.95 0.82 7.58
N LEU A 20 13.89 0.60 8.49
CA LEU A 20 15.25 0.16 8.16
C LEU A 20 15.22 -1.15 7.36
N GLY A 21 15.91 -1.17 6.22
CA GLY A 21 15.99 -2.35 5.35
C GLY A 21 14.78 -2.61 4.45
N ALA A 22 13.79 -1.70 4.40
CA ALA A 22 12.68 -1.83 3.47
C ALA A 22 13.12 -1.60 2.02
N GLN A 23 12.62 -2.44 1.10
CA GLN A 23 12.84 -2.23 -0.34
C GLN A 23 12.15 -0.94 -0.80
N GLN A 24 12.83 -0.13 -1.62
CA GLN A 24 12.29 1.11 -2.16
C GLN A 24 11.14 0.81 -3.15
N PRO A 25 9.92 1.28 -2.89
CA PRO A 25 8.83 1.19 -3.85
C PRO A 25 9.04 2.14 -5.03
N ALA A 26 8.67 1.70 -6.22
CA ALA A 26 8.52 2.53 -7.41
C ALA A 26 7.12 3.17 -7.40
N ALA A 27 7.06 4.50 -7.33
CA ALA A 27 5.81 5.24 -7.25
C ALA A 27 4.91 4.97 -8.48
N ASP A 28 5.50 4.89 -9.67
CA ASP A 28 4.77 4.71 -10.93
C ASP A 28 4.17 3.30 -11.09
N LEU A 29 4.70 2.32 -10.36
CA LEU A 29 4.20 0.94 -10.32
C LEU A 29 3.33 0.69 -9.07
N SER A 30 3.25 1.66 -8.18
CA SER A 30 2.47 1.60 -6.94
C SER A 30 1.16 2.35 -7.10
N GLY A 31 0.12 1.92 -6.41
CA GLY A 31 -1.16 2.59 -6.56
C GLY A 31 -2.32 1.94 -5.83
N PRO A 32 -3.51 2.55 -5.95
CA PRO A 32 -4.74 2.02 -5.38
C PRO A 32 -5.21 0.78 -6.13
N ALA A 33 -5.81 -0.13 -5.38
CA ALA A 33 -6.49 -1.31 -5.89
C ALA A 33 -7.68 -1.62 -4.97
N THR A 34 -8.70 -2.27 -5.54
CA THR A 34 -9.89 -2.71 -4.79
C THR A 34 -10.06 -4.21 -5.01
N ALA A 35 -10.19 -4.97 -3.93
CA ALA A 35 -10.40 -6.41 -3.96
C ALA A 35 -11.42 -6.79 -2.88
N GLY A 36 -12.43 -7.57 -3.23
CA GLY A 36 -13.49 -7.97 -2.29
C GLY A 36 -14.25 -6.78 -1.67
N GLY A 37 -14.36 -5.65 -2.38
CA GLY A 37 -14.98 -4.43 -1.87
C GLY A 37 -14.11 -3.62 -0.89
N LEU A 38 -12.84 -3.99 -0.70
CA LEU A 38 -11.90 -3.31 0.18
C LEU A 38 -10.84 -2.53 -0.61
N ASP A 39 -10.73 -1.24 -0.31
CA ASP A 39 -9.70 -0.37 -0.86
C ASP A 39 -8.34 -0.62 -0.18
N HIS A 40 -7.31 -0.74 -1.00
CA HIS A 40 -5.94 -0.91 -0.56
C HIS A 40 -4.95 -0.20 -1.50
N ILE A 41 -3.75 0.08 -1.00
CA ILE A 41 -2.62 0.57 -1.76
C ILE A 41 -1.63 -0.58 -1.92
N ARG A 42 -1.26 -0.90 -3.15
CA ARG A 42 -0.21 -1.87 -3.49
C ARG A 42 1.08 -1.12 -3.77
N LEU A 43 2.15 -1.49 -3.08
CA LEU A 43 3.49 -0.98 -3.31
C LEU A 43 4.29 -2.02 -4.08
N ARG A 44 4.84 -1.62 -5.23
CA ARG A 44 5.72 -2.47 -6.04
C ARG A 44 7.11 -1.85 -6.13
N ASN A 45 8.15 -2.67 -6.24
CA ASN A 45 9.50 -2.20 -6.56
C ASN A 45 9.65 -1.97 -8.08
N LEU A 46 10.83 -1.50 -8.52
CA LEU A 46 11.13 -1.25 -9.94
C LEU A 46 11.05 -2.50 -10.83
N GLY A 47 11.17 -3.71 -10.26
CA GLY A 47 10.98 -4.97 -10.96
C GLY A 47 9.51 -5.41 -11.07
N GLY A 48 8.57 -4.59 -10.60
CA GLY A 48 7.14 -4.90 -10.60
C GLY A 48 6.70 -5.88 -9.49
N VAL A 49 7.61 -6.30 -8.62
CA VAL A 49 7.33 -7.21 -7.50
C VAL A 49 6.60 -6.46 -6.39
N LEU A 50 5.54 -7.07 -5.85
CA LEU A 50 4.77 -6.52 -4.74
C LEU A 50 5.57 -6.60 -3.44
N VAL A 51 5.90 -5.45 -2.84
CA VAL A 51 6.71 -5.36 -1.61
C VAL A 51 5.87 -5.08 -0.35
N ALA A 52 4.68 -4.49 -0.53
CA ALA A 52 3.73 -4.29 0.56
C ALA A 52 2.31 -3.99 0.07
N VAL A 53 1.34 -4.29 0.93
CA VAL A 53 -0.06 -3.88 0.78
C VAL A 53 -0.49 -3.08 2.01
N TYR A 54 -1.22 -1.98 1.80
CA TYR A 54 -1.80 -1.17 2.87
C TYR A 54 -3.31 -1.06 2.68
N ARG A 55 -4.10 -1.58 3.62
CA ARG A 55 -5.54 -1.35 3.65
C ARG A 55 -5.84 0.13 3.90
N VAL A 56 -6.80 0.65 3.15
CA VAL A 56 -7.38 1.98 3.36
C VAL A 56 -8.61 1.82 4.24
N LEU A 57 -8.49 2.20 5.52
CA LEU A 57 -9.57 2.13 6.50
C LEU A 57 -10.21 3.52 6.62
N PRO A 58 -11.50 3.70 6.26
CA PRO A 58 -12.21 4.94 6.53
C PRO A 58 -12.41 5.07 8.06
N ILE A 59 -11.93 6.17 8.63
CA ILE A 59 -12.22 6.55 10.03
C ILE A 59 -13.43 7.49 10.04
N THR A 60 -13.46 8.46 9.12
CA THR A 60 -14.60 9.36 8.90
C THR A 60 -14.84 9.50 7.39
N ARG A 61 -15.85 10.28 6.99
CA ARG A 61 -16.12 10.59 5.57
C ARG A 61 -14.91 11.20 4.84
N THR A 62 -13.97 11.81 5.56
CA THR A 62 -12.78 12.48 5.01
C THR A 62 -11.46 11.84 5.47
N LEU A 63 -11.41 11.32 6.70
CA LEU A 63 -10.19 10.73 7.26
C LEU A 63 -10.07 9.26 6.88
N LYS A 64 -8.97 8.93 6.21
CA LYS A 64 -8.57 7.57 5.85
C LYS A 64 -7.26 7.21 6.55
N ARG A 65 -7.19 6.02 7.15
CA ARG A 65 -6.01 5.43 7.79
C ARG A 65 -5.44 4.34 6.91
N LEU A 66 -4.11 4.30 6.81
CA LEU A 66 -3.39 3.21 6.17
C LEU A 66 -2.97 2.20 7.25
N LYS A 67 -3.36 0.94 7.07
CA LYS A 67 -2.91 -0.18 7.91
C LYS A 67 -2.17 -1.18 7.02
N ARG A 68 -0.92 -1.49 7.34
CA ARG A 68 -0.17 -2.52 6.60
C ARG A 68 -0.96 -3.83 6.70
N TRP A 69 -1.31 -4.37 5.55
CA TRP A 69 -1.85 -5.72 5.44
C TRP A 69 -0.63 -6.62 5.33
N VAL A 70 -0.30 -7.26 6.45
CA VAL A 70 0.56 -8.42 6.43
C VAL A 70 -0.40 -9.58 6.21
N GLU A 71 -0.77 -9.82 4.96
CA GLU A 71 -0.93 -11.22 4.59
C GLU A 71 0.49 -11.72 4.76
N THR A 72 0.71 -12.64 5.70
CA THR A 72 1.77 -13.61 5.52
C THR A 72 1.70 -13.96 4.04
N VAL A 73 2.70 -13.52 3.28
CA VAL A 73 3.04 -14.20 2.05
C VAL A 73 3.42 -15.57 2.61
N GLU A 74 2.42 -16.44 2.79
CA GLU A 74 2.70 -17.86 2.87
C GLU A 74 3.46 -18.09 1.58
N ASP A 75 4.73 -18.43 1.75
CA ASP A 75 5.54 -19.09 0.75
C ASP A 75 4.80 -20.38 0.34
N GLU A 76 3.69 -20.26 -0.39
CA GLU A 76 3.17 -21.32 -1.24
C GLU A 76 3.92 -21.23 -2.57
N GLU A 77 5.21 -21.53 -2.54
CA GLU A 77 5.97 -22.11 -3.65
C GLU A 77 7.36 -22.54 -3.14
N GLN A 78 7.43 -23.67 -2.43
CA GLN A 78 8.06 -24.92 -2.90
C GLN A 78 8.10 -26.01 -1.82
#